data_AF-R0CNP7-F1
#
_entry.id   AF-R0CNP7-F1
#
_cell.length_a   1.000
_cell.length_b   1.000
_cell.length_c   1.000
_cell.angle_alpha   90.00
_cell.angle_beta   90.00
_cell.angle_gamma   90.00
#
_symmetry.space_group_name_H-M   'P 1'
#
loop_
_entity.id
_entity.type
_entity.pdbx_description
1 polymer ?
#
loop_
_entity_poly.entity_id
_entity_poly.type
_entity_poly.pdbx_seq_one_letter_code
_entity_poly.pdbx_strand_id
1 'polypeptide(L)'
;MNPSLTRLLESRMPRDQANAHLEPGLVTRVGIPHRSGKLAFHAFNEGYPVMVSANAFWDAKSSQFAFPSATDLTELDYALDSAGFTAMGLWKKKGAQPGIAGVYPWSLEAYLSFAMSTRASWYAQPDMCCEPEICSNDAEIDYRIDATATLLEACLRIVYEYQNQLVRQGWSESAVRNEVRLPVPVLQGWRVDQYARSLELLRAVWERWQPWAAAPALIGLGSVCRRNLGHTEHGLFAILASLEGNLPDGSRLH
;
A
#
# COMPACT_ATOMS: atom_id res chain seq x y z
N MET A 1 30.40 -11.23 -16.10
CA MET A 1 30.50 -10.12 -15.12
C MET A 1 31.65 -10.42 -14.18
N ASN A 2 32.46 -9.43 -13.82
CA ASN A 2 33.58 -9.61 -12.89
C ASN A 2 33.03 -9.92 -11.47
N PRO A 3 33.38 -11.04 -10.83
CA PRO A 3 32.87 -11.42 -9.51
C PRO A 3 33.08 -10.36 -8.42
N SER A 4 34.13 -9.55 -8.53
CA SER A 4 34.40 -8.44 -7.61
C SER A 4 33.39 -7.29 -7.77
N LEU A 5 32.95 -7.01 -9.00
CA LEU A 5 31.94 -6.01 -9.29
C LEU A 5 30.56 -6.46 -8.81
N THR A 6 30.24 -7.76 -8.98
CA THR A 6 28.99 -8.34 -8.47
C THR A 6 28.91 -8.22 -6.95
N ARG A 7 29.98 -8.59 -6.21
CA ARG A 7 30.02 -8.44 -4.74
C ARG A 7 29.94 -6.97 -4.30
N LEU A 8 30.57 -6.05 -5.05
CA LEU A 8 30.49 -4.62 -4.75
C LEU A 8 29.07 -4.08 -4.94
N LEU A 9 28.36 -4.52 -5.99
CA LEU A 9 26.97 -4.12 -6.23
C LEU A 9 26.03 -4.75 -5.18
N GLU A 10 26.22 -6.01 -4.83
CA GLU A 10 25.46 -6.67 -3.74
C GLU A 10 25.65 -5.95 -2.40
N SER A 11 26.85 -5.43 -2.11
CA SER A 11 27.12 -4.67 -0.88
C SER A 11 26.42 -3.31 -0.81
N ARG A 12 25.90 -2.79 -1.93
CA ARG A 12 25.20 -1.49 -2.01
C ARG A 12 23.68 -1.63 -2.00
N MET A 13 23.16 -2.86 -2.09
CA MET A 13 21.73 -3.09 -2.03
C MET A 13 21.24 -2.88 -0.59
N PRO A 14 20.20 -2.07 -0.36
CA PRO A 14 19.64 -1.90 0.97
C PRO A 14 19.17 -3.24 1.56
N ARG A 15 19.39 -3.44 2.86
CA ARG A 15 18.87 -4.59 3.63
C ARG A 15 18.04 -4.13 4.82
N ASP A 16 17.23 -5.01 5.36
CA ASP A 16 16.41 -4.76 6.55
C ASP A 16 15.58 -3.47 6.41
N GLN A 17 14.99 -3.27 5.23
CA GLN A 17 14.20 -2.08 4.94
C GLN A 17 12.84 -2.14 5.63
N ALA A 18 12.50 -1.10 6.39
CA ALA A 18 11.15 -0.89 6.89
C ALA A 18 10.26 -0.31 5.78
N ASN A 19 9.00 -0.71 5.75
CA ASN A 19 8.00 -0.19 4.82
C ASN A 19 7.30 1.09 5.29
N ALA A 20 7.43 1.42 6.57
CA ALA A 20 6.94 2.66 7.16
C ALA A 20 7.77 3.02 8.39
N HIS A 21 7.90 4.33 8.66
CA HIS A 21 8.45 4.85 9.91
C HIS A 21 7.29 5.39 10.74
N LEU A 22 7.08 4.80 11.92
CA LEU A 22 5.89 5.05 12.72
C LEU A 22 6.27 5.76 14.01
N GLU A 23 5.62 6.89 14.27
CA GLU A 23 5.67 7.52 15.58
C GLU A 23 4.97 6.64 16.65
N PRO A 24 5.40 6.70 17.92
CA PRO A 24 4.71 6.03 19.01
C PRO A 24 3.24 6.49 19.14
N GLY A 25 2.37 5.58 19.58
CA GLY A 25 0.95 5.92 19.86
C GLY A 25 0.01 5.81 18.66
N LEU A 26 -1.29 5.92 18.92
CA LEU A 26 -2.35 5.81 17.90
C LEU A 26 -2.41 7.09 17.05
N VAL A 27 -2.42 6.93 15.73
CA VAL A 27 -2.54 8.06 14.78
C VAL A 27 -3.83 7.91 13.99
N THR A 28 -4.69 8.93 14.02
CA THR A 28 -5.88 9.04 13.18
C THR A 28 -5.60 9.96 12.02
N ARG A 29 -5.66 9.44 10.79
CA ARG A 29 -5.49 10.23 9.55
C ARG A 29 -6.84 10.66 9.00
N VAL A 30 -6.99 11.94 8.69
CA VAL A 30 -8.20 12.46 8.04
C VAL A 30 -8.18 12.10 6.55
N GLY A 31 -9.23 11.44 6.08
CA GLY A 31 -9.37 11.13 4.66
C GLY A 31 -9.68 12.37 3.82
N ILE A 32 -8.82 12.68 2.85
CA ILE A 32 -9.02 13.81 1.94
C ILE A 32 -9.40 13.27 0.55
N PRO A 33 -10.60 13.59 0.02
CA PRO A 33 -11.11 13.02 -1.23
C PRO A 33 -10.45 13.64 -2.48
N HIS A 34 -9.72 14.74 -2.33
CA HIS A 34 -9.15 15.51 -3.43
C HIS A 34 -7.69 15.88 -3.13
N ARG A 35 -6.90 16.07 -4.19
CA ARG A 35 -5.48 16.46 -4.09
C ARG A 35 -5.22 17.91 -3.64
N SER A 36 -6.26 18.70 -3.40
CA SER A 36 -6.22 20.09 -2.93
C SER A 36 -7.60 20.57 -2.47
N GLY A 37 -7.69 21.81 -1.98
CA GLY A 37 -8.95 22.48 -1.65
C GLY A 37 -9.17 22.63 -0.14
N LYS A 38 -10.40 23.00 0.25
CA LYS A 38 -10.72 23.45 1.62
C LYS A 38 -10.38 22.42 2.71
N LEU A 39 -10.56 21.13 2.44
CA LEU A 39 -10.25 20.08 3.41
C LEU A 39 -8.74 19.91 3.62
N ALA A 40 -7.95 19.95 2.55
CA ALA A 40 -6.49 19.90 2.63
C ALA A 40 -5.96 21.15 3.36
N PHE A 41 -6.47 22.33 3.01
CA PHE A 41 -6.12 23.59 3.67
C PHE A 41 -6.49 23.60 5.17
N HIS A 42 -7.65 23.06 5.53
CA HIS A 42 -8.04 22.95 6.93
C HIS A 42 -7.15 21.98 7.69
N ALA A 43 -6.86 20.80 7.12
CA ALA A 43 -5.93 19.85 7.73
C ALA A 43 -4.54 20.47 7.95
N PHE A 44 -4.06 21.27 7.00
CA PHE A 44 -2.83 22.05 7.13
C PHE A 44 -2.86 23.02 8.31
N ASN A 45 -3.91 23.86 8.41
CA ASN A 45 -4.01 24.83 9.51
C ASN A 45 -4.10 24.19 10.89
N GLU A 46 -4.71 23.01 10.99
CA GLU A 46 -4.88 22.28 12.24
C GLU A 46 -3.74 21.27 12.52
N GLY A 47 -2.83 21.07 11.57
CA GLY A 47 -1.74 20.09 11.67
C GLY A 47 -2.23 18.63 11.72
N TYR A 48 -3.37 18.31 11.11
CA TYR A 48 -3.87 16.94 11.08
C TYR A 48 -3.08 16.08 10.09
N PRO A 49 -2.65 14.87 10.47
CA PRO A 49 -2.14 13.92 9.50
C PRO A 49 -3.29 13.44 8.60
N VAL A 50 -3.00 13.19 7.33
CA VAL A 50 -4.04 12.91 6.33
C VAL A 50 -3.76 11.65 5.52
N MET A 51 -4.80 11.17 4.84
CA MET A 51 -4.68 10.06 3.88
C MET A 51 -5.42 10.44 2.61
N VAL A 52 -4.77 10.23 1.47
CA VAL A 52 -5.29 10.63 0.15
C VAL A 52 -5.27 9.42 -0.78
N SER A 53 -6.34 9.25 -1.55
CA SER A 53 -6.41 8.19 -2.55
C SER A 53 -5.59 8.53 -3.80
N ALA A 54 -4.83 7.57 -4.32
CA ALA A 54 -4.08 7.71 -5.58
C ALA A 54 -4.99 8.14 -6.75
N ASN A 55 -6.25 7.70 -6.75
CA ASN A 55 -7.23 8.12 -7.75
C ASN A 55 -7.45 9.65 -7.76
N ALA A 56 -7.27 10.35 -6.64
CA ALA A 56 -7.39 11.82 -6.60
C ALA A 56 -6.33 12.52 -7.45
N PHE A 57 -5.24 11.84 -7.78
CA PHE A 57 -4.14 12.34 -8.60
C PHE A 57 -4.18 11.84 -10.04
N TRP A 58 -5.04 10.88 -10.37
CA TRP A 58 -5.15 10.34 -11.72
C TRP A 58 -5.91 11.28 -12.65
N ASP A 59 -5.27 11.71 -13.74
CA ASP A 59 -5.93 12.41 -14.84
C ASP A 59 -6.27 11.42 -15.96
N ALA A 60 -7.56 11.10 -16.06
CA ALA A 60 -8.07 10.18 -17.08
C ALA A 60 -7.92 10.70 -18.52
N LYS A 61 -7.77 12.01 -18.74
CA LYS A 61 -7.62 12.56 -20.10
C LYS A 61 -6.21 12.33 -20.63
N SER A 62 -5.21 12.59 -19.80
CA SER A 62 -3.80 12.36 -20.14
C SER A 62 -3.33 10.94 -19.86
N SER A 63 -4.14 10.14 -19.14
CA SER A 63 -3.79 8.79 -18.66
C SER A 63 -2.50 8.79 -17.86
N GLN A 64 -2.35 9.78 -16.98
CA GLN A 64 -1.16 9.99 -16.16
C GLN A 64 -1.55 10.46 -14.75
N PHE A 65 -0.70 10.16 -13.78
CA PHE A 65 -0.77 10.82 -12.49
C PHE A 65 -0.25 12.25 -12.59
N ALA A 66 -0.94 13.17 -11.94
CA ALA A 66 -0.54 14.57 -11.86
C ALA A 66 -0.59 15.03 -10.40
N PHE A 67 0.58 15.33 -9.86
CA PHE A 67 0.71 16.02 -8.58
C PHE A 67 0.58 17.54 -8.80
N PRO A 68 -0.18 18.27 -7.98
CA PRO A 68 -0.30 19.72 -8.13
C PRO A 68 1.05 20.41 -7.94
N SER A 69 1.32 21.48 -8.71
CA SER A 69 2.52 22.31 -8.50
C SER A 69 2.50 23.07 -7.17
N ALA A 70 1.31 23.31 -6.62
CA ALA A 70 1.10 23.88 -5.29
C ALA A 70 -0.05 23.15 -4.59
N THR A 71 0.20 22.64 -3.39
CA THR A 71 -0.79 22.00 -2.52
C THR A 71 -0.29 22.00 -1.08
N ASP A 72 -1.18 22.18 -0.11
CA ASP A 72 -0.81 22.11 1.31
C ASP A 72 -0.49 20.67 1.75
N LEU A 73 -0.83 19.67 0.93
CA LEU A 73 -0.55 18.26 1.22
C LEU A 73 0.94 17.96 1.39
N THR A 74 1.83 18.69 0.70
CA THR A 74 3.28 18.46 0.82
C THR A 74 3.85 18.90 2.16
N GLU A 75 3.11 19.74 2.89
CA GLU A 75 3.49 20.24 4.22
C GLU A 75 2.87 19.41 5.36
N LEU A 76 2.12 18.36 5.03
CA LEU A 76 1.43 17.48 5.97
C LEU A 76 2.10 16.12 6.09
N ASP A 77 1.96 15.47 7.25
CA ASP A 77 2.13 14.01 7.36
C ASP A 77 0.97 13.34 6.62
N TYR A 78 1.18 13.03 5.34
CA TYR A 78 0.17 12.34 4.55
C TYR A 78 0.59 10.94 4.13
N ALA A 79 -0.38 10.04 4.12
CA ALA A 79 -0.27 8.71 3.56
C ALA A 79 -1.01 8.60 2.22
N LEU A 80 -0.54 7.70 1.36
CA LEU A 80 -1.15 7.43 0.06
C LEU A 80 -1.89 6.09 0.08
N ASP A 81 -3.21 6.15 -0.08
CA ASP A 81 -4.06 4.99 -0.37
C ASP A 81 -3.95 4.60 -1.85
N SER A 82 -3.96 3.29 -2.14
CA SER A 82 -3.79 2.77 -3.50
C SER A 82 -5.04 2.90 -4.37
N ALA A 83 -6.17 3.31 -3.78
CA ALA A 83 -7.48 3.50 -4.42
C ALA A 83 -8.27 2.24 -4.72
N GLY A 84 -8.00 1.11 -4.06
CA GLY A 84 -8.69 -0.16 -4.31
C GLY A 84 -10.21 -0.01 -4.41
N PHE A 85 -10.88 0.41 -3.32
CA PHE A 85 -12.34 0.54 -3.32
C PHE A 85 -12.86 1.36 -4.52
N THR A 86 -12.16 2.45 -4.86
CA THR A 86 -12.52 3.34 -5.97
C THR A 86 -12.31 2.67 -7.32
N ALA A 87 -11.19 1.97 -7.53
CA ALA A 87 -10.88 1.24 -8.75
C ALA A 87 -11.92 0.15 -9.02
N MET A 88 -12.32 -0.61 -7.99
CA MET A 88 -13.38 -1.62 -8.13
C MET A 88 -14.76 -1.02 -8.37
N GLY A 89 -15.06 0.12 -7.74
CA GLY A 89 -16.27 0.89 -8.04
C GLY A 89 -16.31 1.38 -9.49
N LEU A 90 -15.16 1.81 -10.05
CA LEU A 90 -15.03 2.19 -11.45
C LEU A 90 -15.17 0.98 -12.38
N TRP A 91 -14.52 -0.13 -12.06
CA TRP A 91 -14.64 -1.38 -12.81
C TRP A 91 -16.09 -1.88 -12.88
N LYS A 92 -16.83 -1.87 -11.76
CA LYS A 92 -18.27 -2.20 -11.76
C LYS A 92 -19.09 -1.30 -12.68
N LYS A 93 -18.76 -0.01 -12.77
CA LYS A 93 -19.50 0.99 -13.55
C LYS A 93 -19.12 1.00 -15.03
N LYS A 94 -17.86 0.73 -15.35
CA LYS A 94 -17.27 0.96 -16.68
C LYS A 94 -16.72 -0.31 -17.34
N GLY A 95 -16.71 -1.43 -16.64
CA GLY A 95 -16.10 -2.68 -17.08
C GLY A 95 -14.59 -2.72 -16.90
N ALA A 96 -13.93 -3.59 -17.66
CA ALA A 96 -12.48 -3.77 -17.62
C ALA A 96 -11.74 -2.44 -17.82
N GLN A 97 -10.72 -2.21 -16.98
CA GLN A 97 -9.82 -1.07 -17.05
C GLN A 97 -8.48 -1.53 -17.68
N PRO A 98 -7.69 -0.61 -18.28
CA PRO A 98 -6.46 -0.99 -18.99
C PRO A 98 -5.28 -1.38 -18.09
N GLY A 99 -5.37 -1.12 -16.79
CA GLY A 99 -4.24 -1.23 -15.87
C GLY A 99 -4.25 -2.49 -15.00
N ILE A 100 -3.82 -2.33 -13.75
CA ILE A 100 -3.60 -3.42 -12.80
C ILE A 100 -4.81 -4.37 -12.75
N ALA A 101 -4.57 -5.64 -13.06
CA ALA A 101 -5.54 -6.74 -13.02
C ALA A 101 -6.86 -6.47 -13.77
N GLY A 102 -6.88 -5.56 -14.74
CA GLY A 102 -8.11 -5.16 -15.43
C GLY A 102 -9.08 -4.32 -14.58
N VAL A 103 -8.64 -3.84 -13.41
CA VAL A 103 -9.47 -3.14 -12.40
C VAL A 103 -9.05 -1.68 -12.23
N TYR A 104 -7.75 -1.40 -12.25
CA TYR A 104 -7.23 -0.04 -12.11
C TYR A 104 -7.03 0.61 -13.50
N PRO A 105 -7.18 1.93 -13.63
CA PRO A 105 -6.96 2.60 -14.91
C PRO A 105 -5.49 2.89 -15.22
N TRP A 106 -4.56 2.57 -14.30
CA TRP A 106 -3.11 2.76 -14.43
C TRP A 106 -2.34 1.46 -14.26
N SER A 107 -1.12 1.39 -14.80
CA SER A 107 -0.23 0.24 -14.60
C SER A 107 0.39 0.25 -13.20
N LEU A 108 0.97 -0.88 -12.80
CA LEU A 108 1.62 -1.01 -11.49
C LEU A 108 2.86 -0.12 -11.40
N GLU A 109 3.63 -0.02 -12.48
CA GLU A 109 4.82 0.83 -12.59
C GLU A 109 4.45 2.31 -12.49
N ALA A 110 3.38 2.73 -13.18
CA ALA A 110 2.90 4.11 -13.10
C ALA A 110 2.48 4.47 -11.66
N TYR A 111 1.79 3.55 -10.97
CA TYR A 111 1.43 3.73 -9.57
C TYR A 111 2.65 3.84 -8.65
N LEU A 112 3.59 2.89 -8.75
CA LEU A 112 4.75 2.85 -7.88
C LEU A 112 5.69 4.05 -8.12
N SER A 113 5.93 4.40 -9.38
CA SER A 113 6.71 5.60 -9.75
C SER A 113 6.06 6.86 -9.17
N PHE A 114 4.74 6.99 -9.30
CA PHE A 114 4.01 8.10 -8.69
C PHE A 114 4.14 8.08 -7.16
N ALA A 115 3.80 6.98 -6.50
CA ALA A 115 3.82 6.84 -5.04
C ALA A 115 5.19 7.21 -4.44
N MET A 116 6.28 6.75 -5.05
CA MET A 116 7.65 7.08 -4.64
C MET A 116 7.95 8.58 -4.79
N SER A 117 7.49 9.20 -5.88
CA SER A 117 7.72 10.63 -6.15
C SER A 117 6.98 11.58 -5.19
N THR A 118 5.90 11.10 -4.56
CA THR A 118 5.00 11.94 -3.76
C THR A 118 5.61 12.35 -2.41
N ARG A 119 6.57 11.59 -1.88
CA ARG A 119 7.10 11.72 -0.51
C ARG A 119 6.05 11.54 0.60
N ALA A 120 4.91 10.89 0.33
CA ALA A 120 3.97 10.45 1.37
C ALA A 120 4.71 9.69 2.48
N SER A 121 4.34 9.83 3.75
CA SER A 121 4.98 9.14 4.88
C SER A 121 5.03 7.61 4.69
N TRP A 122 3.99 7.06 4.06
CA TRP A 122 3.95 5.71 3.52
C TRP A 122 2.89 5.63 2.41
N TYR A 123 2.93 4.56 1.62
CA TYR A 123 1.91 4.28 0.59
C TYR A 123 1.50 2.81 0.63
N ALA A 124 0.22 2.53 0.42
CA ALA A 124 -0.30 1.16 0.38
C ALA A 124 0.02 0.47 -0.95
N GLN A 125 0.14 -0.85 -0.96
CA GLN A 125 0.03 -1.59 -2.22
C GLN A 125 -1.39 -1.47 -2.81
N PRO A 126 -1.57 -1.68 -4.13
CA PRO A 126 -2.87 -1.97 -4.70
C PRO A 126 -3.47 -3.25 -4.09
N ASP A 127 -4.76 -3.22 -3.82
CA ASP A 127 -5.50 -4.29 -3.17
C ASP A 127 -6.86 -4.57 -3.86
N MET A 128 -7.52 -5.65 -3.46
CA MET A 128 -8.84 -6.03 -3.94
C MET A 128 -9.85 -6.07 -2.78
N CYS A 129 -10.57 -4.97 -2.60
CA CYS A 129 -11.59 -4.74 -1.58
C CYS A 129 -12.68 -5.81 -1.58
N CYS A 130 -13.02 -6.29 -0.38
CA CYS A 130 -14.01 -7.32 -0.10
C CYS A 130 -15.31 -6.76 0.55
N GLU A 131 -15.55 -5.45 0.47
CA GLU A 131 -16.79 -4.85 0.98
C GLU A 131 -18.03 -5.43 0.25
N PRO A 132 -19.16 -5.69 0.95
CA PRO A 132 -20.37 -6.28 0.39
C PRO A 132 -20.94 -5.55 -0.84
N GLU A 133 -20.77 -4.22 -0.90
CA GLU A 133 -21.19 -3.42 -2.05
C GLU A 133 -20.37 -3.74 -3.32
N ILE A 134 -19.17 -4.31 -3.15
CA ILE A 134 -18.24 -4.69 -4.21
C ILE A 134 -18.23 -6.20 -4.43
N CYS A 135 -18.17 -7.01 -3.39
CA CYS A 135 -18.00 -8.45 -3.43
C CYS A 135 -19.13 -9.15 -2.67
N SER A 136 -19.77 -10.15 -3.26
CA SER A 136 -21.04 -10.69 -2.72
C SER A 136 -21.03 -12.17 -2.32
N ASN A 137 -19.93 -12.88 -2.58
CA ASN A 137 -19.83 -14.31 -2.27
C ASN A 137 -18.40 -14.70 -1.88
N ASP A 138 -18.26 -15.82 -1.15
CA ASP A 138 -16.97 -16.27 -0.60
C ASP A 138 -15.94 -16.60 -1.68
N ALA A 139 -16.34 -17.18 -2.81
CA ALA A 139 -15.39 -17.50 -3.89
C ALA A 139 -14.76 -16.23 -4.49
N GLU A 140 -15.53 -15.15 -4.60
CA GLU A 140 -15.03 -13.85 -5.03
C GLU A 140 -14.13 -13.21 -3.96
N ILE A 141 -14.43 -13.39 -2.67
CA ILE A 141 -13.57 -12.93 -1.57
C ILE A 141 -12.23 -13.67 -1.61
N ASP A 142 -12.24 -15.00 -1.75
CA ASP A 142 -11.03 -15.82 -1.82
C ASP A 142 -10.14 -15.38 -2.99
N TYR A 143 -10.74 -15.17 -4.16
CA TYR A 143 -10.03 -14.62 -5.32
C TYR A 143 -9.39 -13.26 -5.02
N ARG A 144 -10.10 -12.36 -4.34
CA ARG A 144 -9.61 -11.01 -4.02
C ARG A 144 -8.47 -11.05 -3.00
N ILE A 145 -8.51 -11.98 -2.04
CA ILE A 145 -7.41 -12.23 -1.11
C ILE A 145 -6.17 -12.69 -1.89
N ASP A 146 -6.32 -13.66 -2.80
CA ASP A 146 -5.23 -14.18 -3.62
C ASP A 146 -4.65 -13.12 -4.55
N ALA A 147 -5.52 -12.34 -5.19
CA ALA A 147 -5.13 -11.23 -6.03
C ALA A 147 -4.37 -10.16 -5.23
N THR A 148 -4.80 -9.84 -4.01
CA THR A 148 -4.11 -8.87 -3.14
C THR A 148 -2.70 -9.34 -2.77
N ALA A 149 -2.52 -10.62 -2.43
CA ALA A 149 -1.20 -11.19 -2.18
C ALA A 149 -0.32 -11.22 -3.45
N THR A 150 -0.92 -11.49 -4.61
CA THR A 150 -0.22 -11.45 -5.90
C THR A 150 0.25 -10.03 -6.24
N LEU A 151 -0.56 -9.02 -5.95
CA LEU A 151 -0.22 -7.61 -6.16
C LEU A 151 0.92 -7.16 -5.24
N LEU A 152 0.97 -7.66 -3.99
CA LEU A 152 2.11 -7.43 -3.09
C LEU A 152 3.42 -7.93 -3.72
N GLU A 153 3.45 -9.19 -4.16
CA GLU A 153 4.61 -9.78 -4.81
C GLU A 153 5.03 -8.96 -6.04
N ALA A 154 4.08 -8.57 -6.88
CA ALA A 154 4.35 -7.74 -8.05
C ALA A 154 4.97 -6.38 -7.67
N CYS A 155 4.46 -5.73 -6.62
CA CYS A 155 5.05 -4.49 -6.11
C CYS A 155 6.49 -4.70 -5.64
N LEU A 156 6.75 -5.73 -4.82
CA LEU A 156 8.08 -5.99 -4.27
C LEU A 156 9.09 -6.31 -5.37
N ARG A 157 8.70 -7.06 -6.42
CA ARG A 157 9.56 -7.33 -7.59
C ARG A 157 9.97 -6.05 -8.33
N ILE A 158 9.01 -5.16 -8.58
CA ILE A 158 9.29 -3.89 -9.28
C ILE A 158 10.17 -2.99 -8.43
N VAL A 159 9.86 -2.86 -7.14
CA VAL A 159 10.64 -2.06 -6.18
C VAL A 159 12.08 -2.58 -6.10
N TYR A 160 12.27 -3.90 -5.99
CA TYR A 160 13.59 -4.52 -5.97
C TYR A 160 14.38 -4.23 -7.25
N GLU A 161 13.75 -4.34 -8.42
CA GLU A 161 14.43 -4.05 -9.69
C GLU A 161 14.78 -2.56 -9.84
N TYR A 162 13.92 -1.64 -9.40
CA TYR A 162 14.25 -0.21 -9.37
C TYR A 162 15.45 0.08 -8.48
N GLN A 163 15.51 -0.50 -7.28
CA GLN A 163 16.67 -0.37 -6.40
C GLN A 163 17.94 -0.93 -7.06
N ASN A 164 17.87 -2.10 -7.70
CA ASN A 164 19.01 -2.66 -8.45
C ASN A 164 19.49 -1.73 -9.57
N GLN A 165 18.59 -1.09 -10.29
CA GLN A 165 18.95 -0.14 -11.34
C GLN A 165 19.71 1.06 -10.79
N LEU A 166 19.25 1.64 -9.67
CA LEU A 166 19.96 2.75 -9.01
C LEU A 166 21.33 2.34 -8.48
N VAL A 167 21.44 1.14 -7.88
CA VAL A 167 22.72 0.57 -7.44
C VAL A 167 23.69 0.42 -8.63
N ARG A 168 23.22 -0.09 -9.78
CA ARG A 168 24.04 -0.21 -11.00
C ARG A 168 24.46 1.14 -11.57
N GLN A 169 23.68 2.20 -11.35
CA GLN A 169 24.03 3.58 -11.68
C GLN A 169 25.01 4.21 -10.68
N GLY A 170 25.41 3.47 -9.65
CA GLY A 170 26.42 3.89 -8.68
C GLY A 170 25.88 4.65 -7.47
N TRP A 171 24.56 4.67 -7.26
CA TRP A 171 23.96 5.29 -6.07
C TRP A 171 24.44 4.57 -4.79
N SER A 172 24.50 5.33 -3.69
CA SER A 172 24.82 4.78 -2.37
C SER A 172 23.61 4.02 -1.82
N GLU A 173 23.85 3.05 -0.93
CA GLU A 173 22.76 2.30 -0.27
C GLU A 173 21.73 3.25 0.39
N SER A 174 22.21 4.28 1.09
CA SER A 174 21.34 5.27 1.74
C SER A 174 20.47 6.06 0.76
N ALA A 175 21.01 6.43 -0.42
CA ALA A 175 20.26 7.14 -1.43
C ALA A 175 19.18 6.25 -2.06
N VAL A 176 19.52 4.98 -2.34
CA VAL A 176 18.57 3.99 -2.88
C VAL A 176 17.42 3.73 -1.90
N ARG A 177 17.74 3.54 -0.61
CA ARG A 177 16.76 3.31 0.46
C ARG A 177 15.78 4.48 0.62
N ASN A 178 16.27 5.71 0.54
CA ASN A 178 15.44 6.90 0.71
C ASN A 178 14.58 7.19 -0.52
N GLU A 179 15.10 6.90 -1.72
CA GLU A 179 14.41 7.18 -2.99
C GLU A 179 13.29 6.15 -3.26
N VAL A 180 13.57 4.87 -3.06
CA VAL A 180 12.66 3.78 -3.40
C VAL A 180 12.30 3.02 -2.13
N ARG A 181 11.10 3.26 -1.62
CA ARG A 181 10.60 2.64 -0.38
C ARG A 181 9.76 1.39 -0.66
N LEU A 182 9.52 0.58 0.36
CA LEU A 182 8.62 -0.57 0.27
C LEU A 182 7.16 -0.14 0.50
N PRO A 183 6.16 -0.73 -0.18
CA PRO A 183 4.76 -0.46 0.09
C PRO A 183 4.32 -1.02 1.45
N VAL A 184 3.28 -0.42 2.03
CA VAL A 184 2.49 -1.00 3.11
C VAL A 184 1.62 -2.13 2.54
N PRO A 185 1.84 -3.39 2.95
CA PRO A 185 0.98 -4.49 2.51
C PRO A 185 -0.41 -4.36 3.14
N VAL A 186 -1.43 -4.87 2.44
CA VAL A 186 -2.83 -4.76 2.89
C VAL A 186 -3.42 -6.16 3.03
N LEU A 187 -4.04 -6.43 4.17
CA LEU A 187 -4.86 -7.61 4.39
C LEU A 187 -6.27 -7.38 3.85
N GLN A 188 -6.84 -8.40 3.23
CA GLN A 188 -8.21 -8.37 2.70
C GLN A 188 -9.03 -9.55 3.24
N GLY A 189 -10.36 -9.40 3.22
CA GLY A 189 -11.28 -10.43 3.69
C GLY A 189 -12.56 -9.84 4.29
N TRP A 190 -13.52 -10.71 4.62
CA TRP A 190 -14.77 -10.32 5.28
C TRP A 190 -14.95 -10.96 6.66
N ARG A 191 -14.45 -12.17 6.87
CA ARG A 191 -14.54 -12.90 8.15
C ARG A 191 -13.17 -13.12 8.79
N VAL A 192 -13.17 -13.46 10.08
CA VAL A 192 -11.96 -13.80 10.85
C VAL A 192 -11.05 -14.81 10.13
N ASP A 193 -11.62 -15.91 9.62
CA ASP A 193 -10.87 -16.96 8.92
C ASP A 193 -10.24 -16.47 7.61
N GLN A 194 -10.93 -15.58 6.90
CA GLN A 194 -10.43 -14.96 5.67
C GLN A 194 -9.27 -13.99 5.95
N TYR A 195 -9.32 -13.22 7.03
CA TYR A 195 -8.19 -12.38 7.43
C TYR A 195 -6.99 -13.20 7.90
N ALA A 196 -7.21 -14.31 8.60
CA ALA A 196 -6.14 -15.23 8.96
C ALA A 196 -5.44 -15.79 7.71
N ARG A 197 -6.20 -16.22 6.69
CA ARG A 197 -5.68 -16.65 5.38
C ARG A 197 -4.93 -15.53 4.67
N SER A 198 -5.46 -14.30 4.66
CA SER A 198 -4.78 -13.15 4.05
C SER A 198 -3.45 -12.85 4.72
N LEU A 199 -3.36 -13.04 6.04
CA LEU A 199 -2.12 -12.84 6.79
C LEU A 199 -1.10 -13.94 6.51
N GLU A 200 -1.54 -15.19 6.37
CA GLU A 200 -0.68 -16.30 5.94
C GLU A 200 -0.07 -16.03 4.56
N LEU A 201 -0.88 -15.60 3.60
CA LEU A 201 -0.42 -15.25 2.26
C LEU A 201 0.53 -14.05 2.25
N LEU A 202 0.24 -13.01 3.06
CA LEU A 202 1.15 -11.89 3.25
C LEU A 202 2.51 -12.36 3.77
N ARG A 203 2.53 -13.19 4.82
CA ARG A 203 3.77 -13.76 5.40
C ARG A 203 4.54 -14.56 4.35
N ALA A 204 3.87 -15.47 3.65
CA ALA A 204 4.48 -16.31 2.63
C ALA A 204 5.08 -15.48 1.47
N VAL A 205 4.46 -14.35 1.12
CA VAL A 205 5.04 -13.39 0.16
C VAL A 205 6.24 -12.69 0.77
N TRP A 206 6.07 -12.05 1.92
CA TRP A 206 7.06 -11.16 2.52
C TRP A 206 8.35 -11.88 2.94
N GLU A 207 8.26 -13.11 3.44
CA GLU A 207 9.41 -13.92 3.86
C GLU A 207 10.39 -14.21 2.72
N ARG A 208 9.90 -14.32 1.47
CA ARG A 208 10.78 -14.50 0.29
C ARG A 208 11.68 -13.29 0.04
N TRP A 209 11.28 -12.13 0.54
CA TRP A 209 11.95 -10.86 0.38
C TRP A 209 12.83 -10.50 1.59
N GLN A 210 12.87 -11.35 2.63
CA GLN A 210 13.80 -11.19 3.74
C GLN A 210 15.19 -11.76 3.39
N PRO A 211 16.30 -11.14 3.82
CA PRO A 211 16.39 -9.95 4.68
C PRO A 211 16.51 -8.64 3.88
N TRP A 212 16.12 -8.59 2.61
CA TRP A 212 16.11 -7.32 1.86
C TRP A 212 15.06 -6.36 2.43
N ALA A 213 13.86 -6.88 2.73
CA ALA A 213 12.86 -6.24 3.56
C ALA A 213 13.02 -6.70 5.02
N ALA A 214 12.89 -5.79 5.98
CA ALA A 214 12.65 -6.15 7.38
C ALA A 214 11.21 -6.68 7.54
N ALA A 215 10.85 -7.20 8.71
CA ALA A 215 9.45 -7.47 9.02
C ALA A 215 8.59 -6.19 8.78
N PRO A 216 7.35 -6.31 8.25
CA PRO A 216 6.56 -5.15 7.89
C PRO A 216 6.21 -4.34 9.15
N ALA A 217 6.66 -3.10 9.24
CA ALA A 217 6.41 -2.23 10.38
C ALA A 217 4.92 -1.82 10.46
N LEU A 218 4.30 -1.59 9.29
CA LEU A 218 2.88 -1.28 9.17
C LEU A 218 2.21 -2.25 8.20
N ILE A 219 0.99 -2.69 8.52
CA ILE A 219 0.13 -3.50 7.68
C ILE A 219 -1.25 -2.83 7.63
N GLY A 220 -1.79 -2.60 6.44
CA GLY A 220 -3.14 -2.06 6.28
C GLY A 220 -4.19 -3.15 6.48
N LEU A 221 -5.30 -2.81 7.12
CA LEU A 221 -6.47 -3.69 7.24
C LEU A 221 -7.59 -3.21 6.30
N GLY A 222 -7.71 -3.83 5.14
CA GLY A 222 -8.69 -3.44 4.11
C GLY A 222 -10.13 -3.80 4.48
N SER A 223 -11.11 -3.12 3.87
CA SER A 223 -12.55 -3.43 3.96
C SER A 223 -13.15 -3.40 5.38
N VAL A 224 -12.65 -2.57 6.30
CA VAL A 224 -13.16 -2.47 7.68
C VAL A 224 -13.96 -1.21 8.03
N CYS A 225 -13.93 -0.18 7.19
CA CYS A 225 -14.41 1.17 7.54
C CYS A 225 -15.91 1.30 7.83
N ARG A 226 -16.74 0.32 7.43
CA ARG A 226 -18.20 0.35 7.60
C ARG A 226 -18.74 -0.82 8.42
N ARG A 227 -17.87 -1.52 9.14
CA ARG A 227 -18.23 -2.74 9.86
C ARG A 227 -19.01 -2.45 11.13
N ASN A 228 -19.91 -3.37 11.46
CA ASN A 228 -20.40 -3.51 12.82
C ASN A 228 -19.20 -3.79 13.75
N LEU A 229 -19.19 -3.21 14.94
CA LEU A 229 -18.06 -3.41 15.86
C LEU A 229 -18.09 -4.79 16.56
N GLY A 230 -19.28 -5.29 16.92
CA GLY A 230 -19.48 -6.41 17.85
C GLY A 230 -19.92 -7.73 17.22
N HIS A 231 -20.07 -7.83 15.90
CA HIS A 231 -20.37 -9.11 15.27
C HIS A 231 -19.22 -10.11 15.47
N THR A 232 -19.53 -11.33 15.89
CA THR A 232 -18.53 -12.34 16.31
C THR A 232 -17.62 -12.83 15.18
N GLU A 233 -18.09 -12.89 13.93
CA GLU A 233 -17.27 -13.37 12.80
C GLU A 233 -16.71 -12.30 11.86
N HIS A 234 -17.44 -11.19 11.64
CA HIS A 234 -17.05 -10.16 10.67
C HIS A 234 -17.03 -8.75 11.28
N GLY A 235 -17.23 -8.63 12.59
CA GLY A 235 -17.14 -7.36 13.30
C GLY A 235 -15.69 -6.94 13.52
N LEU A 236 -15.44 -5.63 13.59
CA LEU A 236 -14.08 -5.09 13.69
C LEU A 236 -13.32 -5.66 14.89
N PHE A 237 -13.95 -5.76 16.06
CA PHE A 237 -13.27 -6.25 17.26
C PHE A 237 -12.90 -7.73 17.16
N ALA A 238 -13.76 -8.57 16.54
CA ALA A 238 -13.44 -9.97 16.34
C ALA A 238 -12.23 -10.16 15.42
N ILE A 239 -12.15 -9.37 14.35
CA ILE A 239 -11.02 -9.41 13.40
C ILE A 239 -9.74 -8.96 14.08
N LEU A 240 -9.76 -7.83 14.78
CA LEU A 240 -8.58 -7.33 15.49
C LEU A 240 -8.11 -8.34 16.55
N ALA A 241 -9.03 -8.91 17.33
CA ALA A 241 -8.70 -9.93 18.32
C ALA A 241 -8.11 -11.20 17.69
N SER A 242 -8.58 -11.59 16.49
CA SER A 242 -8.02 -12.75 15.79
C SER A 242 -6.61 -12.51 15.24
N LEU A 243 -6.27 -11.27 14.91
CA LEU A 243 -4.95 -10.87 14.41
C LEU A 243 -3.96 -10.61 15.55
N GLU A 244 -4.45 -10.27 16.74
CA GLU A 244 -3.64 -10.08 17.94
C GLU A 244 -2.81 -11.33 18.25
N GLY A 245 -1.51 -11.14 18.50
CA GLY A 245 -0.55 -12.23 18.69
C GLY A 245 -0.14 -12.99 17.43
N ASN A 246 -0.81 -12.77 16.30
CA ASN A 246 -0.50 -13.41 15.02
C ASN A 246 0.21 -12.47 14.03
N LEU A 247 0.31 -11.18 14.32
CA LEU A 247 1.10 -10.25 13.48
C LEU A 247 2.61 -10.52 13.63
N PRO A 248 3.44 -10.17 12.62
CA PRO A 248 4.89 -10.19 12.81
C PRO A 248 5.32 -9.28 13.97
N ASP A 249 6.43 -9.64 14.62
CA ASP A 249 6.90 -8.90 15.80
C ASP A 249 7.15 -7.43 15.48
N GLY A 250 6.56 -6.55 16.29
CA GLY A 250 6.65 -5.09 16.13
C GLY A 250 5.77 -4.51 15.03
N SER A 251 5.04 -5.32 14.25
CA SER A 251 4.08 -4.84 13.26
C SER A 251 2.90 -4.12 13.92
N ARG A 252 2.43 -3.06 13.26
CA ARG A 252 1.22 -2.32 13.63
C ARG A 252 0.19 -2.42 12.52
N LEU A 253 -1.08 -2.28 12.88
CA LEU A 253 -2.18 -2.17 11.92
C LEU A 253 -2.51 -0.71 11.63
N HIS A 254 -2.77 -0.41 10.36
CA HIS A 254 -3.45 0.80 9.91
C HIS A 254 -4.91 0.51 9.61
#